data_AF-A0A8J7H463-F1
#
_entry.id   AF-A0A8J7H463-F1
#
_cell.length_a   1.000
_cell.length_b   1.000
_cell.length_c   1.000
_cell.angle_alpha   90.00
_cell.angle_beta   90.00
_cell.angle_gamma   90.00
#
_symmetry.space_group_name_H-M   'P 1'
#
loop_
_entity.id
_entity.type
_entity.pdbx_description
1 polymer ?
#
loop_
_entity_poly.entity_id
_entity_poly.type
_entity_poly.pdbx_seq_one_letter_code
_entity_poly.pdbx_strand_id
1 'polypeptide(L)'
;MDYSFFIWSTATFIESRLKDTIDYHELEATVGFSYRHIRETFKECTGVSLSRYILSRKIANSAFDIFHTDRSLTQIASDYMFNSYDTFTRAFKRHLNYIPSQLRNPSCKLRVGRKRILIGMYAPSIIKEENSSLLPEQILEVNQSMNNIQKTEQSCILYGVPKVAYTFEECTPFCVALKACLNYMGQQIDYSYIMAATGAAFRLRWNRNEWDGGNVDIMNVYEDEYEAFRRGFQAAGRSYRILKRVDSSKEEFIRFIKAEIDEGRPVLALGIIGPPEACLITGYQDNGETLLGWNCFQENQEFAKNISFNEAGYFITNSWWENECTLAVMSIGEKQEQQANPKKLLADAIDLLTKENLTLKGDNGKIREMAGGQKAYDAWAKAVGDDKEFPVNAVLPILYERIMCQNDAQVMVGEGRSYAAVFLEWIGKDNDKVADLCMQAARYFRLAAECTFQMNDPKGGFMQDENTTKTFAKPEVRKQIVALIYKAKDYEAKACELLKQIADKL
;
A
#
# COMPACT_ATOMS: atom_id res chain seq x y z
N MET A 1 18.39 -9.63 5.96
CA MET A 1 17.29 -9.65 6.94
C MET A 1 16.43 -8.48 6.57
N ASP A 2 15.17 -8.72 6.25
CA ASP A 2 14.25 -7.63 5.99
C ASP A 2 14.05 -6.85 7.31
N TYR A 3 14.60 -5.64 7.37
CA TYR A 3 14.51 -4.81 8.56
C TYR A 3 13.06 -4.31 8.77
N SER A 4 12.17 -4.41 7.76
CA SER A 4 10.74 -4.07 7.87
C SER A 4 10.08 -4.80 9.03
N PHE A 5 10.15 -6.14 9.06
CA PHE A 5 9.49 -6.95 10.10
C PHE A 5 10.07 -6.73 11.50
N PHE A 6 11.37 -6.43 11.57
CA PHE A 6 12.02 -6.06 12.81
C PHE A 6 11.51 -4.72 13.36
N ILE A 7 11.36 -3.71 12.50
CA ILE A 7 10.81 -2.41 12.90
C ILE A 7 9.33 -2.52 13.26
N TRP A 8 8.54 -3.27 12.49
CA TRP A 8 7.12 -3.48 12.78
C TRP A 8 6.89 -4.19 14.11
N SER A 9 7.61 -5.27 14.37
CA SER A 9 7.50 -6.00 15.64
C SER A 9 7.88 -5.13 16.83
N THR A 10 8.98 -4.39 16.73
CA THR A 10 9.44 -3.47 17.79
C THR A 10 8.42 -2.36 18.04
N ALA A 11 7.95 -1.70 16.98
CA ALA A 11 6.99 -0.62 17.09
C ALA A 11 5.66 -1.09 17.67
N THR A 12 5.17 -2.25 17.24
CA THR A 12 3.88 -2.77 17.70
C THR A 12 3.92 -3.24 19.15
N PHE A 13 5.02 -3.89 19.56
CA PHE A 13 5.25 -4.21 20.98
C PHE A 13 5.21 -2.94 21.84
N ILE A 14 5.79 -1.84 21.37
CA ILE A 14 5.73 -0.57 22.09
C ILE A 14 4.31 -0.02 22.13
N GLU A 15 3.58 0.00 21.00
CA GLU A 15 2.21 0.53 20.94
C GLU A 15 1.26 -0.20 21.89
N SER A 16 1.41 -1.51 22.05
CA SER A 16 0.57 -2.34 22.92
C SER A 16 0.91 -2.23 24.41
N ARG A 17 2.09 -1.69 24.80
CA ARG A 17 2.50 -1.45 26.19
C ARG A 17 2.70 0.02 26.55
N LEU A 18 2.10 0.97 25.80
CA LEU A 18 2.27 2.41 26.09
C LEU A 18 1.72 2.82 27.47
N LYS A 19 0.75 2.06 28.01
CA LYS A 19 0.14 2.30 29.32
C LYS A 19 0.74 1.47 30.46
N ASP A 20 1.77 0.67 30.17
CA ASP A 20 2.40 -0.22 31.13
C ASP A 20 3.91 0.01 31.19
N THR A 21 4.57 -0.66 32.14
CA THR A 21 6.04 -0.72 32.17
C THR A 21 6.50 -1.56 30.98
N ILE A 22 7.34 -0.97 30.12
CA ILE A 22 7.98 -1.69 29.02
C ILE A 22 9.12 -2.52 29.59
N ASP A 23 8.92 -3.83 29.67
CA ASP A 23 9.97 -4.78 30.05
C ASP A 23 10.87 -5.06 28.84
N TYR A 24 12.15 -4.71 28.95
CA TYR A 24 13.10 -4.91 27.88
C TYR A 24 13.48 -6.38 27.67
N HIS A 25 13.37 -7.24 28.69
CA HIS A 25 13.55 -8.68 28.52
C HIS A 25 12.39 -9.30 27.74
N GLU A 26 11.17 -8.83 27.98
CA GLU A 26 10.00 -9.23 27.18
C GLU A 26 10.17 -8.75 25.73
N LEU A 27 10.64 -7.52 25.51
CA LEU A 27 10.93 -6.98 24.18
C LEU A 27 11.98 -7.85 23.45
N GLU A 28 13.07 -8.20 24.12
CA GLU A 28 14.13 -9.06 23.58
C GLU A 28 13.57 -10.43 23.18
N ALA A 29 12.79 -11.07 24.06
CA ALA A 29 12.16 -12.35 23.79
C ALA A 29 11.14 -12.28 22.64
N THR A 30 10.42 -11.16 22.53
CA THR A 30 9.37 -10.96 21.53
C THR A 30 9.93 -10.69 20.14
N VAL A 31 10.98 -9.87 20.05
CA VAL A 31 11.60 -9.46 18.78
C VAL A 31 12.70 -10.43 18.36
N GLY A 32 13.29 -11.18 19.29
CA GLY A 32 14.32 -12.20 19.03
C GLY A 32 15.74 -11.67 18.98
N PHE A 33 15.99 -10.44 19.46
CA PHE A 33 17.30 -9.79 19.46
C PHE A 33 17.60 -9.13 20.80
N SER A 34 18.88 -8.97 21.14
CA SER A 34 19.28 -8.21 22.33
C SER A 34 18.81 -6.75 22.26
N TYR A 35 18.52 -6.16 23.40
CA TYR A 35 18.01 -4.80 23.53
C TYR A 35 18.98 -3.77 22.95
N ARG A 36 20.29 -4.05 23.05
CA ARG A 36 21.33 -3.25 22.40
C ARG A 36 21.12 -3.21 20.89
N HIS A 37 20.99 -4.37 20.26
CA HIS A 37 20.75 -4.49 18.83
C HIS A 37 19.43 -3.82 18.43
N ILE A 38 18.35 -4.05 19.19
CA ILE A 38 17.05 -3.39 18.99
C ILE A 38 17.19 -1.86 18.94
N ARG A 39 17.90 -1.27 19.90
CA ARG A 39 18.09 0.19 19.93
C ARG A 39 18.93 0.72 18.77
N GLU A 40 20.02 0.04 18.43
CA GLU A 40 20.94 0.44 17.36
C GLU A 40 20.21 0.36 16.01
N THR A 41 19.67 -0.80 15.66
CA THR A 41 18.96 -1.04 14.40
C THR A 41 17.69 -0.20 14.28
N PHE A 42 16.88 -0.04 15.34
CA PHE A 42 15.69 0.82 15.27
C PHE A 42 16.04 2.28 14.94
N LYS A 43 17.10 2.80 15.55
CA LYS A 43 17.59 4.16 15.27
C LYS A 43 18.16 4.27 13.86
N GLU A 44 18.89 3.25 13.41
CA GLU A 44 19.43 3.20 12.06
C GLU A 44 18.34 3.18 11.00
N CYS A 45 17.28 2.38 11.17
CA CYS A 45 16.20 2.30 10.19
C CYS A 45 15.27 3.51 10.24
N THR A 46 14.84 3.97 11.43
CA THR A 46 13.80 5.01 11.55
C THR A 46 14.36 6.43 11.66
N GLY A 47 15.67 6.59 11.87
CA GLY A 47 16.30 7.88 12.19
C GLY A 47 15.99 8.40 13.60
N VAL A 48 15.17 7.70 14.40
CA VAL A 48 14.73 8.12 15.73
C VAL A 48 15.14 7.07 16.76
N SER A 49 15.69 7.50 17.91
CA SER A 49 16.02 6.54 18.97
C SER A 49 14.77 5.91 19.56
N LEU A 50 14.85 4.63 19.95
CA LEU A 50 13.73 3.89 20.53
C LEU A 50 13.06 4.63 21.71
N SER A 51 13.86 5.23 22.60
CA SER A 51 13.35 6.00 23.74
C SER A 51 12.60 7.27 23.31
N ARG A 52 13.05 7.94 22.24
CA ARG A 52 12.36 9.11 21.69
C ARG A 52 11.07 8.71 20.98
N TYR A 53 11.06 7.57 20.30
CA TYR A 53 9.85 6.97 19.74
C TYR A 53 8.83 6.67 20.85
N ILE A 54 9.19 5.89 21.88
CA ILE A 54 8.29 5.58 23.01
C ILE A 54 7.68 6.85 23.62
N LEU A 55 8.51 7.87 23.87
CA LEU A 55 8.05 9.12 24.46
C LEU A 55 7.06 9.86 23.55
N SER A 56 7.35 9.96 22.24
CA SER A 56 6.45 10.64 21.30
C SER A 56 5.12 9.90 21.17
N ARG A 57 5.13 8.56 21.19
CA ARG A 57 3.92 7.72 21.14
C ARG A 57 3.07 7.84 22.40
N LYS A 58 3.68 7.87 23.60
CA LYS A 58 2.98 8.15 24.87
C LYS A 58 2.31 9.53 24.86
N ILE A 59 3.01 10.55 24.37
CA ILE A 59 2.44 11.90 24.24
C ILE A 59 1.28 11.94 23.24
N ALA A 60 1.40 11.29 22.08
CA ALA A 60 0.33 11.25 21.09
C ALA A 60 -0.92 10.51 21.59
N ASN A 61 -0.74 9.39 22.28
CA ASN A 61 -1.84 8.60 22.83
C ASN A 61 -2.51 9.31 24.02
N SER A 62 -1.74 9.92 24.92
CA SER A 62 -2.30 10.74 26.00
C SER A 62 -3.06 11.97 25.45
N ALA A 63 -2.57 12.61 24.39
CA ALA A 63 -3.31 13.67 23.71
C ALA A 63 -4.67 13.18 23.17
N PHE A 64 -4.73 11.96 22.66
CA PHE A 64 -5.98 11.35 22.17
C PHE A 64 -6.96 11.12 23.31
N ASP A 65 -6.51 10.57 24.43
CA ASP A 65 -7.34 10.37 25.63
C ASP A 65 -7.80 11.70 26.24
N ILE A 66 -6.96 12.74 26.24
CA ILE A 66 -7.32 14.09 26.71
C ILE A 66 -8.42 14.71 25.85
N PHE A 67 -8.36 14.48 24.53
CA PHE A 67 -9.29 15.06 23.57
C PHE A 67 -10.65 14.34 23.57
N HIS A 68 -10.67 13.02 23.76
CA HIS A 68 -11.88 12.21 23.65
C HIS A 68 -12.52 11.84 25.00
N THR A 69 -11.92 12.23 26.13
CA THR A 69 -12.44 11.88 27.47
C THR A 69 -12.31 13.01 28.48
N ASP A 70 -13.20 13.03 29.47
CA ASP A 70 -13.19 13.98 30.59
C ASP A 70 -12.34 13.52 31.79
N ARG A 71 -11.57 12.44 31.65
CA ARG A 71 -10.76 11.84 32.74
C ARG A 71 -9.74 12.83 33.31
N SER A 72 -9.33 12.70 34.57
CA SER A 72 -8.35 13.66 35.13
C SER A 72 -7.04 13.67 34.34
N LEU A 73 -6.48 14.86 34.05
CA LEU A 73 -5.19 14.98 33.35
C LEU A 73 -4.05 14.30 34.13
N THR A 74 -4.13 14.31 35.46
CA THR A 74 -3.18 13.58 36.32
C THR A 74 -3.34 12.07 36.17
N GLN A 75 -4.58 11.56 36.08
CA GLN A 75 -4.83 10.15 35.84
C GLN A 75 -4.33 9.73 34.46
N ILE A 76 -4.60 10.51 33.41
CA ILE A 76 -4.08 10.24 32.07
C ILE A 76 -2.54 10.24 32.08
N ALA A 77 -1.89 11.20 32.76
CA ALA A 77 -0.44 11.19 32.90
C ALA A 77 0.08 9.91 33.58
N SER A 78 -0.60 9.46 34.63
CA SER A 78 -0.27 8.21 35.34
C SER A 78 -0.48 6.97 34.48
N ASP A 79 -1.57 6.90 33.70
CA ASP A 79 -1.85 5.79 32.77
C ASP A 79 -0.71 5.59 31.77
N TYR A 80 -0.07 6.66 31.30
CA TYR A 80 1.07 6.56 30.37
C TYR A 80 2.43 6.49 31.09
N MET A 81 2.42 6.15 32.39
CA MET A 81 3.59 5.90 33.23
C MET A 81 4.52 7.12 33.39
N PHE A 82 3.96 8.33 33.47
CA PHE A 82 4.74 9.51 33.87
C PHE A 82 4.82 9.59 35.40
N ASN A 83 6.05 9.69 35.93
CA ASN A 83 6.30 9.75 37.38
C ASN A 83 5.68 10.97 38.07
N SER A 84 5.42 12.05 37.34
CA SER A 84 4.71 13.22 37.85
C SER A 84 4.00 13.98 36.74
N TYR A 85 2.92 14.67 37.11
CA TYR A 85 2.17 15.52 36.19
C TYR A 85 3.01 16.67 35.60
N ASP A 86 3.97 17.19 36.37
CA ASP A 86 4.91 18.22 35.90
C ASP A 86 5.87 17.68 34.81
N THR A 87 6.37 16.45 34.98
CA THR A 87 7.21 15.78 33.96
C THR A 87 6.41 15.55 32.68
N PHE A 88 5.18 15.08 32.82
CA PHE A 88 4.24 14.92 31.71
C PHE A 88 4.02 16.24 30.98
N THR A 89 3.66 17.31 31.70
CA THR A 89 3.38 18.63 31.12
C THR A 89 4.59 19.19 30.38
N ARG A 90 5.80 19.06 30.93
CA ARG A 90 7.05 19.48 30.27
C ARG A 90 7.34 18.68 29.00
N ALA A 91 7.14 17.35 29.04
CA ALA A 91 7.33 16.50 27.86
C ALA A 91 6.29 16.82 26.77
N PHE A 92 5.03 16.98 27.17
CA PHE A 92 3.90 17.31 26.30
C PHE A 92 4.12 18.66 25.60
N LYS A 93 4.47 19.71 26.37
CA LYS A 93 4.80 21.03 25.81
C LYS A 93 5.98 21.00 24.86
N ARG A 94 7.02 20.23 25.17
CA ARG A 94 8.19 20.09 24.29
C ARG A 94 7.87 19.40 22.96
N HIS A 95 6.97 18.42 22.98
CA HIS A 95 6.63 17.66 21.77
C HIS A 95 5.56 18.36 20.92
N LEU A 96 4.59 19.02 21.56
CA LEU A 96 3.39 19.51 20.88
C LEU A 96 3.26 21.03 20.87
N ASN A 97 4.09 21.76 21.61
CA ASN A 97 3.98 23.21 21.86
C ASN A 97 2.70 23.65 22.58
N TYR A 98 1.88 22.71 23.04
CA TYR A 98 0.70 22.94 23.89
C TYR A 98 0.92 22.35 25.28
N ILE A 99 0.21 22.83 26.30
CA ILE A 99 0.10 22.13 27.59
C ILE A 99 -1.16 21.23 27.59
N PRO A 100 -1.20 20.15 28.38
CA PRO A 100 -2.32 19.19 28.36
C PRO A 100 -3.70 19.83 28.53
N SER A 101 -3.83 20.81 29.44
CA SER A 101 -5.11 21.50 29.68
C SER A 101 -5.60 22.33 28.50
N GLN A 102 -4.71 22.78 27.61
CA GLN A 102 -5.11 23.54 26.43
C GLN A 102 -5.87 22.69 25.43
N LEU A 103 -5.63 21.37 25.35
CA LEU A 103 -6.34 20.50 24.40
C LEU A 103 -7.85 20.40 24.65
N ARG A 104 -8.29 20.68 25.88
CA ARG A 104 -9.70 20.70 26.24
C ARG A 104 -10.40 21.99 25.85
N ASN A 105 -9.63 23.03 25.54
CA ASN A 105 -10.21 24.30 25.15
C ASN A 105 -10.73 24.20 23.72
N PRO A 106 -12.01 24.53 23.45
CA PRO A 106 -12.54 24.56 22.09
C PRO A 106 -11.72 25.44 21.11
N SER A 107 -10.96 26.42 21.60
CA SER A 107 -10.06 27.26 20.79
C SER A 107 -8.73 26.61 20.44
N CYS A 108 -8.44 25.40 20.94
CA CYS A 108 -7.23 24.67 20.60
C CYS A 108 -7.27 24.21 19.16
N LYS A 109 -6.24 24.58 18.40
CA LYS A 109 -6.06 24.16 16.99
C LYS A 109 -5.43 22.78 16.86
N LEU A 110 -4.93 22.20 17.95
CA LEU A 110 -4.35 20.87 17.91
C LEU A 110 -5.46 19.83 17.66
N ARG A 111 -5.35 19.09 16.57
CA ARG A 111 -6.24 17.98 16.26
C ARG A 111 -5.58 16.66 16.59
N VAL A 112 -6.37 15.71 17.07
CA VAL A 112 -5.90 14.38 17.46
C VAL A 112 -6.85 13.34 16.88
N GLY A 113 -6.29 12.26 16.31
CA GLY A 113 -7.07 11.16 15.77
C GLY A 113 -6.20 9.94 15.57
N ARG A 114 -6.60 9.01 14.72
CA ARG A 114 -5.78 7.84 14.37
C ARG A 114 -5.12 8.06 13.03
N LYS A 115 -3.83 7.76 12.92
CA LYS A 115 -3.06 7.81 11.67
C LYS A 115 -2.33 6.48 11.48
N ARG A 116 -2.16 6.07 10.22
CA ARG A 116 -1.29 4.94 9.86
C ARG A 116 0.16 5.31 10.19
N ILE A 117 0.78 4.58 11.11
CA ILE A 117 2.17 4.82 11.55
C ILE A 117 3.15 3.82 10.93
N LEU A 118 2.66 2.64 10.55
CA LEU A 118 3.35 1.60 9.77
C LEU A 118 2.32 0.92 8.85
N ILE A 119 2.75 0.13 7.86
CA ILE A 119 1.82 -0.61 6.99
C ILE A 119 0.94 -1.51 7.86
N GLY A 120 -0.37 -1.47 7.61
CA GLY A 120 -1.35 -2.23 8.39
C GLY A 120 -1.58 -1.77 9.84
N MET A 121 -0.78 -0.83 10.39
CA MET A 121 -0.92 -0.34 11.77
C MET A 121 -1.35 1.13 11.83
N TYR A 122 -2.51 1.37 12.44
CA TYR A 122 -3.04 2.68 12.79
C TYR A 122 -3.00 2.85 14.29
N ALA A 123 -2.54 4.02 14.73
CA ALA A 123 -2.47 4.34 16.14
C ALA A 123 -2.80 5.82 16.38
N PRO A 124 -3.17 6.20 17.62
CA PRO A 124 -3.40 7.60 17.97
C PRO A 124 -2.21 8.48 17.59
N SER A 125 -2.48 9.61 16.93
CA SER A 125 -1.49 10.55 16.46
C SER A 125 -2.05 11.97 16.46
N ILE A 126 -1.15 12.94 16.50
CA ILE A 126 -1.49 14.34 16.30
C ILE A 126 -1.74 14.54 14.82
N ILE A 127 -2.93 15.02 14.49
CA ILE A 127 -3.29 15.43 13.15
C ILE A 127 -2.79 16.86 13.03
N LYS A 128 -1.70 17.07 12.29
CA LYS A 128 -1.33 18.42 11.87
C LYS A 128 -2.44 18.94 10.95
N GLU A 129 -2.77 20.24 11.02
CA GLU A 129 -3.70 20.93 10.10
C GLU A 129 -3.18 20.98 8.64
N GLU A 130 -2.45 19.97 8.19
CA GLU A 130 -2.27 19.69 6.77
C GLU A 130 -3.42 18.75 6.38
N ASN A 131 -4.48 19.34 5.85
CA ASN A 131 -5.65 18.67 5.25
C ASN A 131 -6.60 17.95 6.22
N SER A 132 -6.97 18.62 7.33
CA SER A 132 -8.17 18.27 8.10
C SER A 132 -9.42 18.76 7.37
N SER A 133 -9.78 18.08 6.31
CA SER A 133 -11.13 18.08 5.80
C SER A 133 -11.40 16.68 5.23
N LEU A 134 -12.17 15.91 5.99
CA LEU A 134 -13.10 14.96 5.41
C LEU A 134 -13.98 15.80 4.48
N LEU A 135 -13.63 15.80 3.19
CA LEU A 135 -14.27 16.48 2.06
C LEU A 135 -14.88 17.86 2.39
N PRO A 136 -14.12 18.96 2.25
CA PRO A 136 -14.74 20.28 2.22
C PRO A 136 -15.50 20.42 0.90
N GLU A 137 -16.64 21.11 0.93
CA GLU A 137 -17.45 21.53 -0.25
C GLU A 137 -16.65 22.29 -1.33
N GLN A 138 -15.37 22.60 -1.08
CA GLN A 138 -14.43 23.20 -2.01
C GLN A 138 -13.97 22.30 -3.17
N ILE A 139 -14.33 21.00 -3.20
CA ILE A 139 -14.14 20.19 -4.42
C ILE A 139 -15.05 20.67 -5.58
N LEU A 140 -16.08 21.46 -5.30
CA LEU A 140 -16.83 22.16 -6.35
C LEU A 140 -16.17 23.46 -6.86
N GLU A 141 -15.08 23.92 -6.24
CA GLU A 141 -14.32 25.12 -6.65
C GLU A 141 -12.92 24.83 -7.20
N VAL A 142 -12.50 23.57 -7.36
CA VAL A 142 -11.23 23.19 -8.04
C VAL A 142 -11.32 23.34 -9.57
N ASN A 143 -12.39 23.93 -10.10
CA ASN A 143 -12.49 24.26 -11.53
C ASN A 143 -11.59 25.46 -11.94
N GLN A 144 -10.73 26.00 -11.07
CA GLN A 144 -9.90 27.17 -11.39
C GLN A 144 -8.37 27.07 -11.14
N SER A 145 -7.83 25.95 -10.67
CA SER A 145 -6.36 25.75 -10.57
C SER A 145 -5.87 24.62 -11.47
N MET A 146 -6.10 24.72 -12.78
CA MET A 146 -5.53 23.79 -13.76
C MET A 146 -4.04 24.10 -13.99
N ASN A 147 -3.18 23.08 -13.86
CA ASN A 147 -1.82 22.97 -14.42
C ASN A 147 -0.87 24.15 -14.16
N ASN A 148 -0.55 24.44 -12.90
CA ASN A 148 0.51 25.40 -12.61
C ASN A 148 1.89 24.71 -12.67
N ILE A 149 2.61 24.96 -13.76
CA ILE A 149 4.00 24.51 -13.95
C ILE A 149 4.92 25.61 -13.40
N GLN A 150 5.67 25.31 -12.34
CA GLN A 150 6.72 26.20 -11.85
C GLN A 150 8.06 25.73 -12.41
N LYS A 151 8.59 26.47 -13.39
CA LYS A 151 9.82 26.12 -14.10
C LYS A 151 10.90 27.19 -13.93
N THR A 152 12.12 26.73 -13.65
CA THR A 152 13.36 27.50 -13.68
C THR A 152 14.36 26.79 -14.60
N GLU A 153 15.59 27.31 -14.72
CA GLU A 153 16.65 26.64 -15.47
C GLU A 153 17.04 25.27 -14.89
N GLN A 154 16.90 25.09 -13.56
CA GLN A 154 17.38 23.89 -12.85
C GLN A 154 16.27 23.10 -12.14
N SER A 155 15.01 23.52 -12.25
CA SER A 155 13.87 22.87 -11.60
C SER A 155 12.60 23.00 -12.42
N CYS A 156 11.71 22.01 -12.30
CA CYS A 156 10.36 22.08 -12.83
C CYS A 156 9.43 21.29 -11.90
N ILE A 157 8.32 21.88 -11.48
CA ILE A 157 7.34 21.25 -10.57
C ILE A 157 5.93 21.40 -11.13
N LEU A 158 5.22 20.28 -11.21
CA LEU A 158 3.83 20.17 -11.65
C LEU A 158 2.89 20.14 -10.43
N TYR A 159 2.24 21.26 -10.15
CA TYR A 159 1.27 21.33 -9.05
C TYR A 159 -0.13 20.88 -9.49
N GLY A 160 -0.87 20.28 -8.57
CA GLY A 160 -2.24 19.80 -8.81
C GLY A 160 -2.31 18.37 -9.32
N VAL A 161 -1.20 17.64 -9.36
CA VAL A 161 -1.21 16.20 -9.65
C VAL A 161 -1.92 15.47 -8.49
N PRO A 162 -2.96 14.66 -8.77
CA PRO A 162 -3.71 13.95 -7.73
C PRO A 162 -2.80 13.07 -6.85
N LYS A 163 -3.09 13.03 -5.54
CA LYS A 163 -2.32 12.24 -4.57
C LYS A 163 -2.43 10.75 -4.87
N VAL A 164 -1.29 10.07 -4.91
CA VAL A 164 -1.18 8.61 -4.99
C VAL A 164 -0.94 8.07 -3.58
N ALA A 165 -1.90 7.31 -3.05
CA ALA A 165 -1.83 6.70 -1.73
C ALA A 165 -2.69 5.44 -1.68
N TYR A 166 -2.41 4.56 -0.71
CA TYR A 166 -3.29 3.45 -0.39
C TYR A 166 -4.60 3.98 0.18
N THR A 167 -5.71 3.64 -0.47
CA THR A 167 -7.06 3.87 0.04
C THR A 167 -7.80 2.53 0.15
N PHE A 168 -8.99 2.53 0.76
CA PHE A 168 -9.80 1.32 0.87
C PHE A 168 -10.29 0.81 -0.50
N GLU A 169 -10.55 1.73 -1.42
CA GLU A 169 -11.08 1.42 -2.75
C GLU A 169 -9.97 1.27 -3.79
N GLU A 170 -8.90 2.05 -3.70
CA GLU A 170 -7.79 2.02 -4.65
C GLU A 170 -6.48 1.71 -3.92
N CYS A 171 -6.01 0.47 -4.03
CA CYS A 171 -4.84 -0.04 -3.34
C CYS A 171 -3.81 -0.73 -4.25
N THR A 172 -4.05 -0.83 -5.57
CA THR A 172 -3.02 -1.21 -6.55
C THR A 172 -2.20 0.00 -7.03
N PRO A 173 -0.93 0.18 -6.59
CA PRO A 173 -0.19 1.44 -6.77
C PRO A 173 -0.04 1.89 -8.23
N PHE A 174 0.28 0.97 -9.15
CA PHE A 174 0.39 1.31 -10.57
C PHE A 174 -0.92 1.85 -11.15
N CYS A 175 -2.04 1.19 -10.84
CA CYS A 175 -3.34 1.60 -11.36
C CYS A 175 -3.74 2.99 -10.82
N VAL A 176 -3.45 3.25 -9.53
CA VAL A 176 -3.70 4.57 -8.91
C VAL A 176 -2.83 5.64 -9.55
N ALA A 177 -1.54 5.37 -9.71
CA ALA A 177 -0.58 6.30 -10.28
C ALA A 177 -0.89 6.60 -11.76
N LEU A 178 -1.24 5.59 -12.56
CA LEU A 178 -1.65 5.77 -13.95
C LEU A 178 -2.92 6.62 -14.05
N LYS A 179 -3.95 6.32 -13.26
CA LYS A 179 -5.19 7.11 -13.21
C LYS A 179 -4.92 8.56 -12.81
N ALA A 180 -4.12 8.78 -11.77
CA ALA A 180 -3.75 10.12 -11.29
C ALA A 180 -3.01 10.93 -12.36
N CYS A 181 -2.05 10.30 -13.06
CA CYS A 181 -1.33 10.94 -14.17
C CYS A 181 -2.27 11.31 -15.32
N LEU A 182 -3.13 10.38 -15.76
CA LEU A 182 -4.07 10.61 -16.85
C LEU A 182 -5.08 11.73 -16.51
N ASN A 183 -5.61 11.73 -15.28
CA ASN A 183 -6.50 12.77 -14.80
C ASN A 183 -5.85 14.15 -14.83
N TYR A 184 -4.59 14.25 -14.41
CA TYR A 184 -3.81 15.48 -14.50
C TYR A 184 -3.61 15.93 -15.95
N MET A 185 -3.38 14.98 -16.87
CA MET A 185 -3.28 15.22 -18.30
C MET A 185 -4.63 15.44 -19.00
N GLY A 186 -5.72 15.67 -18.25
CA GLY A 186 -7.06 15.95 -18.78
C GLY A 186 -7.75 14.74 -19.41
N GLN A 187 -7.34 13.52 -19.05
CA GLN A 187 -7.98 12.28 -19.49
C GLN A 187 -8.55 11.52 -18.30
N GLN A 188 -9.87 11.48 -18.23
CA GLN A 188 -10.55 10.59 -17.31
C GLN A 188 -10.47 9.15 -17.80
N ILE A 189 -10.25 8.24 -16.87
CA ILE A 189 -10.27 6.80 -17.11
C ILE A 189 -10.82 6.10 -15.86
N ASP A 190 -11.61 5.07 -16.10
CA ASP A 190 -12.17 4.28 -15.01
C ASP A 190 -11.11 3.36 -14.39
N TYR A 191 -11.06 3.34 -13.05
CA TYR A 191 -10.11 2.50 -12.31
C TYR A 191 -10.34 1.01 -12.56
N SER A 192 -11.59 0.57 -12.63
CA SER A 192 -11.95 -0.84 -12.89
C SER A 192 -11.46 -1.29 -14.26
N TYR A 193 -11.49 -0.40 -15.24
CA TYR A 193 -10.99 -0.68 -16.58
C TYR A 193 -9.47 -0.81 -16.61
N ILE A 194 -8.72 0.05 -15.90
CA ILE A 194 -7.27 -0.12 -15.74
C ILE A 194 -6.96 -1.44 -15.01
N MET A 195 -7.67 -1.71 -13.92
CA MET A 195 -7.49 -2.95 -13.13
C MET A 195 -7.71 -4.20 -13.99
N ALA A 196 -8.77 -4.22 -14.80
CA ALA A 196 -9.04 -5.33 -15.70
C ALA A 196 -7.98 -5.46 -16.80
N ALA A 197 -7.62 -4.34 -17.45
CA ALA A 197 -6.70 -4.37 -18.59
C ALA A 197 -5.26 -4.73 -18.21
N THR A 198 -4.79 -4.27 -17.05
CA THR A 198 -3.49 -4.66 -16.51
C THR A 198 -3.48 -6.11 -16.01
N GLY A 199 -4.64 -6.75 -15.83
CA GLY A 199 -4.78 -8.07 -15.21
C GLY A 199 -4.80 -8.03 -13.68
N ALA A 200 -4.62 -6.86 -13.07
CA ALA A 200 -4.68 -6.63 -11.64
C ALA A 200 -5.98 -7.12 -11.00
N ALA A 201 -7.12 -6.96 -11.67
CA ALA A 201 -8.42 -7.42 -11.18
C ALA A 201 -8.49 -8.94 -10.96
N PHE A 202 -7.67 -9.69 -11.71
CA PHE A 202 -7.70 -11.16 -11.73
C PHE A 202 -6.46 -11.77 -11.06
N ARG A 203 -5.59 -10.94 -10.47
CA ARG A 203 -4.29 -11.40 -9.97
C ARG A 203 -4.43 -12.11 -8.62
N LEU A 204 -3.98 -13.35 -8.56
CA LEU A 204 -3.53 -13.97 -7.33
C LEU A 204 -2.28 -14.76 -7.68
N ARG A 205 -1.18 -14.45 -6.99
CA ARG A 205 0.11 -15.11 -7.12
C ARG A 205 0.57 -15.50 -5.73
N TRP A 206 1.17 -16.68 -5.65
CA TRP A 206 1.68 -17.19 -4.39
C TRP A 206 3.03 -17.89 -4.59
N ASN A 207 4.08 -17.38 -3.96
CA ASN A 207 5.38 -18.01 -3.93
C ASN A 207 5.29 -19.34 -3.16
N ARG A 208 5.68 -20.44 -3.80
CA ARG A 208 5.50 -21.78 -3.24
C ARG A 208 6.53 -22.14 -2.17
N ASN A 209 7.63 -21.39 -2.12
CA ASN A 209 8.82 -21.74 -1.35
C ASN A 209 8.95 -20.92 -0.06
N GLU A 210 8.37 -19.72 -0.03
CA GLU A 210 8.49 -18.80 1.09
C GLU A 210 7.30 -17.83 1.17
N TRP A 211 7.18 -17.17 2.31
CA TRP A 211 6.23 -16.07 2.50
C TRP A 211 6.83 -14.80 1.89
N ASP A 212 6.31 -14.41 0.74
CA ASP A 212 6.90 -13.39 -0.12
C ASP A 212 5.93 -12.20 -0.24
N GLY A 213 6.36 -11.01 0.20
CA GLY A 213 5.61 -9.77 -0.02
C GLY A 213 5.39 -9.46 -1.50
N GLY A 214 6.20 -10.00 -2.40
CA GLY A 214 6.02 -9.92 -3.84
C GLY A 214 4.78 -10.66 -4.38
N ASN A 215 4.05 -11.41 -3.55
CA ASN A 215 2.79 -12.06 -3.96
C ASN A 215 1.74 -11.07 -4.49
N VAL A 216 1.83 -9.79 -4.10
CA VAL A 216 0.88 -8.73 -4.52
C VAL A 216 1.38 -7.84 -5.66
N ASP A 217 2.68 -7.85 -5.90
CA ASP A 217 3.34 -6.92 -6.80
C ASP A 217 2.84 -7.12 -8.23
N ILE A 218 2.48 -6.00 -8.88
CA ILE A 218 1.96 -6.01 -10.23
C ILE A 218 2.98 -6.51 -11.26
N MET A 219 4.28 -6.40 -10.96
CA MET A 219 5.36 -6.97 -11.79
C MET A 219 5.29 -8.50 -11.85
N ASN A 220 4.74 -9.15 -10.82
CA ASN A 220 4.70 -10.61 -10.73
C ASN A 220 3.43 -11.22 -11.34
N VAL A 221 2.56 -10.39 -11.96
CA VAL A 221 1.32 -10.86 -12.60
C VAL A 221 1.62 -11.71 -13.83
N TYR A 222 2.63 -11.32 -14.61
CA TYR A 222 3.07 -11.97 -15.86
C TYR A 222 4.54 -12.41 -15.77
N GLU A 223 4.99 -13.22 -16.72
CA GLU A 223 6.41 -13.64 -16.79
C GLU A 223 7.34 -12.53 -17.30
N ASP A 224 6.81 -11.59 -18.08
CA ASP A 224 7.49 -10.32 -18.34
C ASP A 224 7.00 -9.29 -17.33
N GLU A 225 7.92 -8.86 -16.46
CA GLU A 225 7.72 -7.91 -15.36
C GLU A 225 7.05 -6.60 -15.80
N TYR A 226 7.22 -6.21 -17.07
CA TYR A 226 6.73 -4.94 -17.60
C TYR A 226 5.41 -5.07 -18.38
N GLU A 227 4.87 -6.28 -18.52
CA GLU A 227 3.66 -6.53 -19.34
C GLU A 227 2.42 -5.84 -18.79
N ALA A 228 2.22 -5.86 -17.47
CA ALA A 228 1.09 -5.19 -16.84
C ALA A 228 1.07 -3.68 -17.15
N PHE A 229 2.25 -3.05 -17.11
CA PHE A 229 2.41 -1.62 -17.40
C PHE A 229 2.07 -1.29 -18.84
N ARG A 230 2.62 -2.07 -19.80
CA ARG A 230 2.31 -1.91 -21.23
C ARG A 230 0.83 -2.04 -21.52
N ARG A 231 0.17 -3.03 -20.93
CA ARG A 231 -1.29 -3.21 -21.05
C ARG A 231 -2.05 -2.02 -20.48
N GLY A 232 -1.62 -1.48 -19.33
CA GLY A 232 -2.20 -0.26 -18.75
C GLY A 232 -2.10 0.95 -19.69
N PHE A 233 -0.93 1.20 -20.28
CA PHE A 233 -0.74 2.30 -21.23
C PHE A 233 -1.54 2.13 -22.52
N GLN A 234 -1.60 0.90 -23.05
CA GLN A 234 -2.42 0.56 -24.21
C GLN A 234 -3.91 0.76 -23.91
N ALA A 235 -4.38 0.34 -22.73
CA ALA A 235 -5.76 0.55 -22.31
C ALA A 235 -6.10 2.03 -22.16
N ALA A 236 -5.14 2.83 -21.67
CA ALA A 236 -5.25 4.28 -21.64
C ALA A 236 -5.24 4.93 -23.03
N GLY A 237 -4.95 4.19 -24.11
CA GLY A 237 -4.85 4.74 -25.46
C GLY A 237 -3.74 5.79 -25.55
N ARG A 238 -2.57 5.50 -24.97
CA ARG A 238 -1.43 6.43 -24.91
C ARG A 238 -0.17 5.79 -25.45
N SER A 239 0.65 6.57 -26.15
CA SER A 239 2.04 6.18 -26.40
C SER A 239 2.80 6.14 -25.08
N TYR A 240 3.85 5.33 -25.01
CA TYR A 240 4.64 5.20 -23.79
C TYR A 240 6.09 4.83 -24.10
N ARG A 241 6.96 5.11 -23.14
CA ARG A 241 8.34 4.62 -23.11
C ARG A 241 8.64 4.09 -21.72
N ILE A 242 9.36 2.99 -21.64
CA ILE A 242 9.84 2.39 -20.38
C ILE A 242 11.36 2.41 -20.44
N LEU A 243 12.00 3.18 -19.56
CA LEU A 243 13.45 3.18 -19.38
C LEU A 243 13.78 2.34 -18.15
N LYS A 244 14.54 1.27 -18.34
CA LYS A 244 14.89 0.31 -17.29
C LYS A 244 16.29 0.62 -16.76
N ARG A 245 16.49 0.48 -15.45
CA ARG A 245 17.78 0.74 -14.81
C ARG A 245 18.87 -0.22 -15.27
N VAL A 246 18.52 -1.48 -15.52
CA VAL A 246 19.48 -2.50 -15.98
C VAL A 246 20.15 -2.14 -17.31
N ASP A 247 19.51 -1.27 -18.10
CA ASP A 247 19.96 -0.85 -19.43
C ASP A 247 20.35 0.63 -19.47
N SER A 248 20.49 1.32 -18.32
CA SER A 248 20.63 2.79 -18.31
C SER A 248 21.35 3.35 -17.07
N SER A 249 21.89 4.56 -17.21
CA SER A 249 22.55 5.32 -16.12
C SER A 249 21.60 6.24 -15.35
N LYS A 250 22.07 6.77 -14.21
CA LYS A 250 21.35 7.80 -13.42
C LYS A 250 21.07 9.03 -14.28
N GLU A 251 22.05 9.45 -15.08
CA GLU A 251 21.97 10.62 -15.96
C GLU A 251 20.94 10.40 -17.07
N GLU A 252 20.76 9.17 -17.57
CA GLU A 252 19.71 8.84 -18.52
C GLU A 252 18.32 8.90 -17.89
N PHE A 253 18.16 8.41 -16.65
CA PHE A 253 16.93 8.57 -15.88
C PHE A 253 16.58 10.04 -15.66
N ILE A 254 17.56 10.85 -15.23
CA ILE A 254 17.40 12.30 -15.04
C ILE A 254 16.96 12.95 -16.35
N ARG A 255 17.64 12.68 -17.47
CA ARG A 255 17.27 13.24 -18.78
C ARG A 255 15.86 12.84 -19.19
N PHE A 256 15.49 11.58 -18.97
CA PHE A 256 14.14 11.08 -19.26
C PHE A 256 13.08 11.81 -18.42
N ILE A 257 13.28 11.90 -17.11
CA ILE A 257 12.35 12.57 -16.20
C ILE A 257 12.18 14.03 -16.59
N LYS A 258 13.30 14.75 -16.77
CA LYS A 258 13.27 16.17 -17.13
C LYS A 258 12.51 16.40 -18.43
N ALA A 259 12.76 15.60 -19.46
CA ALA A 259 12.13 15.75 -20.76
C ALA A 259 10.59 15.65 -20.71
N GLU A 260 10.04 14.84 -19.81
CA GLU A 260 8.59 14.71 -19.65
C GLU A 260 8.00 15.79 -18.71
N ILE A 261 8.66 16.04 -17.57
CA ILE A 261 8.21 17.03 -16.59
C ILE A 261 8.24 18.44 -17.18
N ASP A 262 9.25 18.76 -17.99
CA ASP A 262 9.38 20.06 -18.67
C ASP A 262 8.27 20.34 -19.66
N GLU A 263 7.64 19.29 -20.19
CA GLU A 263 6.49 19.33 -21.09
C GLU A 263 5.16 19.24 -20.32
N GLY A 264 5.20 19.28 -18.99
CA GLY A 264 4.00 19.22 -18.16
C GLY A 264 3.44 17.81 -17.95
N ARG A 265 4.22 16.75 -18.20
CA ARG A 265 3.76 15.36 -18.06
C ARG A 265 4.41 14.69 -16.84
N PRO A 266 3.62 14.26 -15.83
CA PRO A 266 4.14 13.47 -14.71
C PRO A 266 4.74 12.15 -15.20
N VAL A 267 5.76 11.67 -14.50
CA VAL A 267 6.49 10.45 -14.85
C VAL A 267 6.15 9.35 -13.85
N LEU A 268 5.76 8.18 -14.34
CA LEU A 268 5.62 6.99 -13.52
C LEU A 268 7.01 6.45 -13.21
N ALA A 269 7.25 5.99 -12.00
CA ALA A 269 8.52 5.39 -11.62
C ALA A 269 8.30 4.22 -10.66
N LEU A 270 9.22 3.25 -10.68
CA LEU A 270 9.23 2.11 -9.77
C LEU A 270 10.33 2.30 -8.73
N GLY A 271 9.96 2.21 -7.45
CA GLY A 271 10.90 2.12 -6.32
C GLY A 271 11.73 3.37 -6.02
N ILE A 272 11.23 4.56 -6.36
CA ILE A 272 11.84 5.83 -5.90
C ILE A 272 11.89 5.90 -4.36
N ILE A 273 10.87 5.36 -3.68
CA ILE A 273 10.78 5.24 -2.23
C ILE A 273 10.23 3.84 -1.91
N GLY A 274 10.93 3.11 -1.04
CA GLY A 274 10.52 1.79 -0.56
C GLY A 274 10.67 0.68 -1.61
N PRO A 275 9.79 -0.33 -1.62
CA PRO A 275 9.84 -1.45 -2.58
C PRO A 275 9.64 -0.96 -4.03
N PRO A 276 9.85 -1.82 -5.06
CA PRO A 276 9.75 -1.46 -6.48
C PRO A 276 8.30 -1.19 -6.97
N GLU A 277 7.47 -0.60 -6.10
CA GLU A 277 6.10 -0.20 -6.37
C GLU A 277 6.03 1.11 -7.13
N ALA A 278 4.95 1.26 -7.90
CA ALA A 278 4.75 2.42 -8.75
C ALA A 278 4.42 3.70 -7.97
N CYS A 279 5.06 4.79 -8.36
CA CYS A 279 4.83 6.13 -7.85
C CYS A 279 4.77 7.15 -8.98
N LEU A 280 4.43 8.40 -8.66
CA LEU A 280 4.49 9.52 -9.60
C LEU A 280 5.61 10.48 -9.21
N ILE A 281 6.45 10.81 -10.18
CA ILE A 281 7.34 11.97 -10.14
C ILE A 281 6.56 13.12 -10.77
N THR A 282 6.41 14.19 -9.99
CA THR A 282 5.67 15.41 -10.36
C THR A 282 6.60 16.60 -10.52
N GLY A 283 7.88 16.46 -10.18
CA GLY A 283 8.84 17.53 -10.37
C GLY A 283 10.26 17.10 -10.10
N TYR A 284 11.17 18.00 -10.42
CA TYR A 284 12.58 17.88 -10.08
C TYR A 284 13.16 19.23 -9.63
N GLN A 285 14.23 19.14 -8.86
CA GLN A 285 15.10 20.23 -8.42
C GLN A 285 16.56 19.82 -8.65
N ASP A 286 17.49 20.76 -8.52
CA ASP A 286 18.93 20.51 -8.63
C ASP A 286 19.32 19.76 -9.91
N ASN A 287 18.74 20.19 -11.04
CA ASN A 287 18.93 19.55 -12.35
C ASN A 287 18.55 18.07 -12.42
N GLY A 288 17.66 17.58 -11.54
CA GLY A 288 17.19 16.19 -11.53
C GLY A 288 17.78 15.35 -10.40
N GLU A 289 18.73 15.88 -9.65
CA GLU A 289 19.30 15.19 -8.48
C GLU A 289 18.26 15.02 -7.37
N THR A 290 17.36 15.99 -7.23
CA THR A 290 16.27 15.96 -6.27
C THR A 290 14.93 15.76 -7.01
N LEU A 291 14.13 14.78 -6.59
CA LEU A 291 12.82 14.48 -7.18
C LEU A 291 11.69 14.82 -6.22
N LEU A 292 10.57 15.25 -6.80
CA LEU A 292 9.32 15.50 -6.11
C LEU A 292 8.20 14.63 -6.65
N GLY A 293 7.26 14.23 -5.79
CA GLY A 293 6.19 13.36 -6.26
C GLY A 293 5.20 12.85 -5.22
N TRP A 294 4.45 11.82 -5.63
CA TRP A 294 3.56 11.04 -4.76
C TRP A 294 3.95 9.58 -4.75
N ASN A 295 4.00 8.97 -3.57
CA ASN A 295 4.32 7.55 -3.39
C ASN A 295 3.49 6.98 -2.22
N CYS A 296 2.92 5.78 -2.40
CA CYS A 296 2.09 5.10 -1.40
C CYS A 296 2.80 4.81 -0.05
N PHE A 297 4.13 4.80 -0.07
CA PHE A 297 5.03 4.53 1.04
C PHE A 297 5.68 5.79 1.62
N GLN A 298 5.45 6.99 1.05
CA GLN A 298 6.13 8.21 1.50
C GLN A 298 5.88 8.55 2.98
N GLU A 299 4.74 8.13 3.53
CA GLU A 299 4.39 8.33 4.95
C GLU A 299 4.79 7.16 5.86
N ASN A 300 5.37 6.09 5.31
CA ASN A 300 5.86 4.95 6.10
C ASN A 300 7.21 5.32 6.73
N GLN A 301 7.29 5.28 8.06
CA GLN A 301 8.48 5.66 8.82
C GLN A 301 9.73 4.89 8.41
N GLU A 302 9.56 3.65 7.97
CA GLU A 302 10.66 2.80 7.52
C GLU A 302 11.36 3.36 6.28
N PHE A 303 10.58 3.87 5.32
CA PHE A 303 11.09 4.36 4.04
C PHE A 303 11.31 5.87 4.03
N ALA A 304 10.92 6.57 5.10
CA ALA A 304 10.95 8.03 5.20
C ALA A 304 12.33 8.62 5.58
N LYS A 305 13.38 7.80 5.73
CA LYS A 305 14.64 8.20 6.36
C LYS A 305 15.36 9.39 5.69
N ASN A 306 15.13 9.68 4.42
CA ASN A 306 15.69 10.84 3.71
C ASN A 306 14.62 11.59 2.90
N ILE A 307 13.38 11.60 3.39
CA ILE A 307 12.25 12.20 2.70
C ILE A 307 11.79 13.43 3.47
N SER A 308 11.65 14.54 2.77
CA SER A 308 10.91 15.70 3.27
C SER A 308 9.67 15.94 2.42
N PHE A 309 8.85 16.92 2.78
CA PHE A 309 7.62 17.24 2.06
C PHE A 309 7.56 18.72 1.76
N ASN A 310 7.06 19.09 0.57
CA ASN A 310 6.68 20.47 0.31
C ASN A 310 5.31 20.78 0.95
N GLU A 311 4.89 22.05 0.85
CA GLU A 311 3.60 22.53 1.40
C GLU A 311 2.38 21.84 0.76
N ALA A 312 2.52 21.30 -0.46
CA ALA A 312 1.47 20.53 -1.13
C ALA A 312 1.45 19.05 -0.72
N GLY A 313 2.41 18.60 0.09
CA GLY A 313 2.55 17.22 0.55
C GLY A 313 3.32 16.30 -0.39
N TYR A 314 3.89 16.81 -1.49
CA TYR A 314 4.76 16.02 -2.37
C TYR A 314 5.98 15.57 -1.59
N PHE A 315 6.39 14.32 -1.75
CA PHE A 315 7.70 13.89 -1.24
C PHE A 315 8.80 14.72 -1.92
N ILE A 316 9.91 14.91 -1.23
CA ILE A 316 11.16 15.46 -1.76
C ILE A 316 12.27 14.51 -1.33
N THR A 317 13.03 13.99 -2.29
CA THR A 317 14.16 13.10 -2.01
C THR A 317 15.31 13.34 -3.00
N ASN A 318 16.53 13.31 -2.48
CA ASN A 318 17.78 13.34 -3.26
C ASN A 318 18.53 12.00 -3.18
N SER A 319 17.93 10.97 -2.58
CA SER A 319 18.54 9.64 -2.40
C SER A 319 17.78 8.54 -3.16
N TRP A 320 17.09 8.92 -4.24
CA TRP A 320 16.22 8.02 -4.99
C TRP A 320 16.99 7.00 -5.83
N TRP A 321 18.19 7.34 -6.31
CA TRP A 321 19.00 6.44 -7.13
C TRP A 321 19.67 5.35 -6.29
N GLU A 322 20.04 5.70 -5.06
CA GLU A 322 20.66 4.81 -4.08
C GLU A 322 19.70 3.72 -3.59
N ASN A 323 18.38 3.90 -3.78
CA ASN A 323 17.44 2.82 -3.58
C ASN A 323 17.64 1.75 -4.67
N GLU A 324 18.09 0.56 -4.28
CA GLU A 324 18.29 -0.58 -5.19
C GLU A 324 16.98 -1.02 -5.85
N CYS A 325 15.83 -0.73 -5.22
CA CYS A 325 14.50 -0.98 -5.78
C CYS A 325 14.09 0.03 -6.87
N THR A 326 14.89 1.07 -7.15
CA THR A 326 14.62 1.94 -8.31
C THR A 326 14.87 1.14 -9.59
N LEU A 327 13.80 0.70 -10.27
CA LEU A 327 13.91 -0.22 -11.42
C LEU A 327 13.63 0.43 -12.78
N ALA A 328 12.67 1.36 -12.86
CA ALA A 328 12.27 1.95 -14.12
C ALA A 328 11.61 3.32 -13.96
N VAL A 329 11.70 4.13 -15.03
CA VAL A 329 10.87 5.32 -15.24
C VAL A 329 10.09 5.18 -16.54
N MET A 330 8.86 5.68 -16.56
CA MET A 330 7.90 5.45 -17.61
C MET A 330 7.16 6.73 -17.96
N SER A 331 7.11 7.05 -19.25
CA SER A 331 6.36 8.19 -19.75
C SER A 331 5.01 7.76 -20.31
N ILE A 332 4.02 8.63 -20.13
CA ILE A 332 2.70 8.54 -20.76
C ILE A 332 2.65 9.69 -21.76
N GLY A 333 2.75 9.36 -23.04
CA GLY A 333 2.85 10.32 -24.12
C GLY A 333 1.50 10.73 -24.71
N GLU A 334 1.47 10.84 -26.03
CA GLU A 334 0.30 11.32 -26.78
C GLU A 334 -0.83 10.30 -26.86
N LYS A 335 -2.06 10.80 -27.04
CA LYS A 335 -3.22 9.94 -27.30
C LYS A 335 -3.03 9.15 -28.60
N GLN A 336 -3.45 7.90 -28.59
CA GLN A 336 -3.48 7.00 -29.74
C GLN A 336 -4.91 6.53 -30.00
N GLU A 337 -5.23 6.20 -31.25
CA GLU A 337 -6.59 5.80 -31.67
C GLU A 337 -6.99 4.37 -31.22
N GLN A 338 -6.21 3.72 -30.37
CA GLN A 338 -6.45 2.32 -30.01
C GLN A 338 -7.20 2.19 -28.69
N GLN A 339 -8.42 1.65 -28.76
CA GLN A 339 -9.20 1.24 -27.59
C GLN A 339 -9.09 -0.28 -27.40
N ALA A 340 -9.07 -0.76 -26.16
CA ALA A 340 -8.95 -2.19 -25.91
C ALA A 340 -10.23 -2.92 -26.30
N ASN A 341 -10.09 -4.06 -26.99
CA ASN A 341 -11.20 -4.93 -27.36
C ASN A 341 -11.66 -5.73 -26.13
N PRO A 342 -12.92 -5.62 -25.68
CA PRO A 342 -13.45 -6.37 -24.53
C PRO A 342 -13.23 -7.88 -24.63
N LYS A 343 -13.33 -8.46 -25.84
CA LYS A 343 -13.07 -9.88 -26.07
C LYS A 343 -11.62 -10.26 -25.77
N LYS A 344 -10.66 -9.39 -26.17
CA LYS A 344 -9.24 -9.60 -25.86
C LYS A 344 -8.99 -9.50 -24.35
N LEU A 345 -9.55 -8.48 -23.70
CA LEU A 345 -9.41 -8.31 -22.25
C LEU A 345 -9.95 -9.50 -21.46
N LEU A 346 -11.07 -10.08 -21.91
CA LEU A 346 -11.61 -11.30 -21.30
C LEU A 346 -10.74 -12.53 -21.55
N ALA A 347 -10.19 -12.69 -22.75
CA ALA A 347 -9.24 -13.77 -23.04
C ALA A 347 -7.99 -13.67 -22.15
N ASP A 348 -7.45 -12.46 -21.98
CA ASP A 348 -6.34 -12.17 -21.08
C ASP A 348 -6.68 -12.49 -19.62
N ALA A 349 -7.90 -12.15 -19.16
CA ALA A 349 -8.38 -12.49 -17.84
C ALA A 349 -8.49 -14.02 -17.62
N ILE A 350 -9.03 -14.74 -18.60
CA ILE A 350 -9.13 -16.21 -18.55
C ILE A 350 -7.74 -16.84 -18.48
N ASP A 351 -6.78 -16.37 -19.27
CA ASP A 351 -5.39 -16.85 -19.21
C ASP A 351 -4.82 -16.68 -17.79
N LEU A 352 -4.98 -15.50 -17.18
CA LEU A 352 -4.48 -15.24 -15.82
C LEU A 352 -5.12 -16.12 -14.74
N LEU A 353 -6.41 -16.39 -14.85
CA LEU A 353 -7.18 -17.22 -13.91
C LEU A 353 -6.88 -18.72 -14.07
N THR A 354 -6.44 -19.14 -15.26
CA THR A 354 -6.16 -20.55 -15.58
C THR A 354 -4.68 -20.89 -15.59
N LYS A 355 -3.78 -19.90 -15.66
CA LYS A 355 -2.33 -20.11 -15.59
C LYS A 355 -1.90 -20.46 -14.17
N GLU A 356 -1.62 -21.74 -13.96
CA GLU A 356 -1.38 -22.28 -12.61
C GLU A 356 0.07 -22.19 -12.13
N ASN A 357 1.03 -22.04 -13.05
CA ASN A 357 2.45 -21.99 -12.74
C ASN A 357 3.09 -20.85 -13.52
N LEU A 358 3.92 -20.06 -12.83
CA LEU A 358 4.76 -19.04 -13.44
C LEU A 358 6.17 -19.18 -12.90
N THR A 359 7.14 -18.94 -13.77
CA THR A 359 8.56 -18.92 -13.41
C THR A 359 9.07 -17.50 -13.60
N LEU A 360 9.28 -16.80 -12.49
CA LEU A 360 9.76 -15.42 -12.51
C LEU A 360 11.27 -15.40 -12.28
N LYS A 361 11.97 -14.50 -12.98
CA LYS A 361 13.37 -14.19 -12.67
C LYS A 361 13.37 -13.10 -11.62
N GLY A 362 14.05 -13.32 -10.50
CA GLY A 362 14.28 -12.29 -9.50
C GLY A 362 15.54 -11.49 -9.80
N ASP A 363 15.72 -10.38 -9.07
CA ASP A 363 16.75 -9.35 -9.31
C ASP A 363 18.20 -9.86 -9.31
N ASN A 364 18.45 -11.04 -8.72
CA ASN A 364 19.76 -11.71 -8.66
C ASN A 364 19.85 -12.99 -9.50
N GLY A 365 18.96 -13.16 -10.48
CA GLY A 365 18.85 -14.40 -11.27
C GLY A 365 18.23 -15.57 -10.50
N LYS A 366 17.76 -15.33 -9.26
CA LYS A 366 16.99 -16.32 -8.49
C LYS A 366 15.68 -16.60 -9.19
N ILE A 367 15.40 -17.88 -9.43
CA ILE A 367 14.13 -18.28 -10.03
C ILE A 367 13.08 -18.39 -8.92
N ARG A 368 11.96 -17.69 -9.07
CA ARG A 368 10.79 -17.82 -8.20
C ARG A 368 9.71 -18.63 -8.90
N GLU A 369 9.28 -19.71 -8.25
CA GLU A 369 8.17 -20.53 -8.71
C GLU A 369 6.88 -20.05 -8.05
N MET A 370 6.04 -19.38 -8.84
CA MET A 370 4.78 -18.84 -8.39
C MET A 370 3.64 -19.76 -8.78
N ALA A 371 2.73 -20.00 -7.84
CA ALA A 371 1.41 -20.51 -8.14
C ALA A 371 0.53 -19.38 -8.68
N GLY A 372 -0.24 -19.66 -9.73
CA GLY A 372 -1.30 -18.80 -10.25
C GLY A 372 -2.65 -19.51 -10.27
N GLY A 373 -3.70 -18.77 -10.63
CA GLY A 373 -5.07 -19.30 -10.74
C GLY A 373 -5.51 -20.09 -9.50
N GLN A 374 -6.17 -21.22 -9.75
CA GLN A 374 -6.68 -22.10 -8.71
C GLN A 374 -5.58 -22.69 -7.79
N LYS A 375 -4.37 -22.96 -8.33
CA LYS A 375 -3.24 -23.43 -7.52
C LYS A 375 -2.71 -22.37 -6.54
N ALA A 376 -2.91 -21.08 -6.82
CA ALA A 376 -2.51 -20.03 -5.90
C ALA A 376 -3.37 -20.05 -4.62
N TYR A 377 -4.67 -20.32 -4.73
CA TYR A 377 -5.53 -20.55 -3.57
C TYR A 377 -5.10 -21.78 -2.77
N ASP A 378 -4.73 -22.87 -3.44
CA ASP A 378 -4.24 -24.08 -2.76
C ASP A 378 -2.94 -23.82 -2.00
N ALA A 379 -1.99 -23.11 -2.63
CA ALA A 379 -0.73 -22.75 -2.00
C ALA A 379 -0.93 -21.79 -0.81
N TRP A 380 -1.80 -20.80 -0.97
CA TRP A 380 -2.20 -19.87 0.09
C TRP A 380 -2.85 -20.61 1.27
N ALA A 381 -3.86 -21.43 1.01
CA ALA A 381 -4.53 -22.24 2.02
C ALA A 381 -3.57 -23.19 2.74
N LYS A 382 -2.65 -23.81 2.01
CA LYS A 382 -1.62 -24.68 2.59
C LYS A 382 -0.70 -23.91 3.52
N ALA A 383 -0.16 -22.76 3.09
CA ALA A 383 0.74 -21.95 3.89
C ALA A 383 0.05 -21.47 5.17
N VAL A 384 -1.17 -20.95 5.07
CA VAL A 384 -1.96 -20.52 6.22
C VAL A 384 -2.35 -21.70 7.11
N GLY A 385 -2.60 -22.88 6.56
CA GLY A 385 -3.03 -24.06 7.31
C GLY A 385 -1.90 -24.85 8.00
N ASP A 386 -0.64 -24.66 7.60
CA ASP A 386 0.48 -25.45 8.11
C ASP A 386 0.92 -24.98 9.50
N ASP A 387 0.69 -25.80 10.53
CA ASP A 387 1.11 -25.50 11.92
C ASP A 387 2.62 -25.30 12.06
N LYS A 388 3.45 -25.82 11.15
CA LYS A 388 4.91 -25.62 11.17
C LYS A 388 5.31 -24.18 10.86
N GLU A 389 4.49 -23.45 10.11
CA GLU A 389 4.69 -22.03 9.81
C GLU A 389 4.37 -21.12 11.00
N PHE A 390 3.74 -21.66 12.05
CA PHE A 390 3.28 -20.95 13.24
C PHE A 390 3.74 -21.65 14.53
N PRO A 391 5.05 -21.73 14.80
CA PRO A 391 5.55 -22.41 15.98
C PRO A 391 5.03 -21.76 17.27
N VAL A 392 4.82 -22.56 18.32
CA VAL A 392 4.24 -22.10 19.61
C VAL A 392 5.00 -20.92 20.22
N ASN A 393 6.32 -20.86 20.02
CA ASN A 393 7.20 -19.81 20.52
C ASN A 393 7.69 -18.89 19.38
N ALA A 394 6.88 -18.69 18.33
CA ALA A 394 7.22 -17.79 17.24
C ALA A 394 7.45 -16.37 17.76
N VAL A 395 8.59 -15.79 17.40
CA VAL A 395 8.85 -14.36 17.62
C VAL A 395 7.94 -13.53 16.70
N LEU A 396 7.59 -12.32 17.13
CA LEU A 396 6.66 -11.46 16.39
C LEU A 396 7.09 -11.16 14.94
N PRO A 397 8.38 -10.93 14.60
CA PRO A 397 8.78 -10.71 13.20
C PRO A 397 8.31 -11.81 12.25
N ILE A 398 8.41 -13.08 12.66
CA ILE A 398 7.95 -14.22 11.85
C ILE A 398 6.44 -14.10 11.66
N LEU A 399 5.68 -13.89 12.74
CA LEU A 399 4.22 -13.79 12.67
C LEU A 399 3.75 -12.56 11.86
N TYR A 400 4.48 -11.46 11.89
CA TYR A 400 4.21 -10.28 11.06
C TYR A 400 4.35 -10.58 9.57
N GLU A 401 5.41 -11.29 9.17
CA GLU A 401 5.58 -11.74 7.78
C GLU A 401 4.38 -12.59 7.33
N ARG A 402 3.92 -13.51 8.19
CA ARG A 402 2.75 -14.36 7.91
C ARG A 402 1.46 -13.57 7.75
N ILE A 403 1.13 -12.70 8.71
CA ILE A 403 -0.12 -11.93 8.65
C ILE A 403 -0.10 -10.86 7.55
N MET A 404 1.07 -10.27 7.25
CA MET A 404 1.25 -9.35 6.13
C MET A 404 0.87 -10.04 4.82
N CYS A 405 1.54 -11.15 4.49
CA CYS A 405 1.27 -11.91 3.26
C CYS A 405 -0.18 -12.43 3.19
N GLN A 406 -0.77 -12.82 4.32
CA GLN A 406 -2.19 -13.19 4.39
C GLN A 406 -3.10 -12.01 4.02
N ASN A 407 -2.86 -10.84 4.60
CA ASN A 407 -3.67 -9.64 4.36
C ASN A 407 -3.47 -9.13 2.93
N ASP A 408 -2.26 -9.24 2.42
CA ASP A 408 -1.88 -8.97 1.04
C ASP A 408 -2.69 -9.82 0.06
N ALA A 409 -2.69 -11.14 0.20
CA ALA A 409 -3.54 -12.03 -0.62
C ALA A 409 -5.03 -11.72 -0.46
N GLN A 410 -5.48 -11.41 0.77
CA GLN A 410 -6.85 -11.00 1.06
C GLN A 410 -7.25 -9.74 0.26
N VAL A 411 -6.37 -8.74 0.21
CA VAL A 411 -6.58 -7.49 -0.53
C VAL A 411 -6.56 -7.74 -2.04
N MET A 412 -5.63 -8.56 -2.56
CA MET A 412 -5.58 -8.88 -4.00
C MET A 412 -6.88 -9.52 -4.49
N VAL A 413 -7.42 -10.46 -3.70
CA VAL A 413 -8.68 -11.12 -4.03
C VAL A 413 -9.87 -10.19 -3.76
N GLY A 414 -9.85 -9.43 -2.65
CA GLY A 414 -10.94 -8.51 -2.29
C GLY A 414 -11.12 -7.35 -3.28
N GLU A 415 -10.10 -6.52 -3.44
CA GLU A 415 -10.09 -5.40 -4.38
C GLU A 415 -10.26 -5.91 -5.81
N GLY A 416 -9.40 -6.85 -6.22
CA GLY A 416 -9.33 -7.30 -7.60
C GLY A 416 -10.67 -7.84 -8.09
N ARG A 417 -11.31 -8.71 -7.30
CA ARG A 417 -12.55 -9.39 -7.72
C ARG A 417 -13.74 -8.42 -7.66
N SER A 418 -13.71 -7.44 -6.75
CA SER A 418 -14.69 -6.36 -6.73
C SER A 418 -14.65 -5.56 -8.04
N TYR A 419 -13.47 -5.20 -8.54
CA TYR A 419 -13.34 -4.48 -9.81
C TYR A 419 -13.52 -5.37 -11.04
N ALA A 420 -13.20 -6.67 -10.96
CA ALA A 420 -13.57 -7.64 -11.99
C ALA A 420 -15.09 -7.69 -12.19
N ALA A 421 -15.86 -7.64 -11.11
CA ALA A 421 -17.32 -7.61 -11.17
C ALA A 421 -17.83 -6.33 -11.86
N VAL A 422 -17.32 -5.16 -11.48
CA VAL A 422 -17.68 -3.87 -12.11
C VAL A 422 -17.35 -3.87 -13.60
N PHE A 423 -16.18 -4.40 -13.97
CA PHE A 423 -15.77 -4.50 -15.37
C PHE A 423 -16.70 -5.40 -16.20
N LEU A 424 -17.18 -6.52 -15.64
CA LEU A 424 -18.12 -7.39 -16.33
C LEU A 424 -19.50 -6.77 -16.50
N GLU A 425 -19.97 -6.04 -15.50
CA GLU A 425 -21.23 -5.29 -15.62
C GLU A 425 -21.14 -4.23 -16.71
N TRP A 426 -19.98 -3.58 -16.85
CA TRP A 426 -19.73 -2.67 -17.96
C TRP A 426 -19.81 -3.38 -19.33
N ILE A 427 -19.20 -4.56 -19.47
CA ILE A 427 -19.31 -5.37 -20.71
C ILE A 427 -20.77 -5.76 -21.00
N GLY A 428 -21.53 -6.12 -19.97
CA GLY A 428 -22.92 -6.57 -20.11
C GLY A 428 -23.91 -5.44 -20.39
N LYS A 429 -23.61 -4.19 -20.00
CA LYS A 429 -24.54 -3.05 -20.00
C LYS A 429 -25.21 -2.79 -21.35
N ASP A 430 -24.45 -2.94 -22.44
CA ASP A 430 -24.91 -2.64 -23.80
C ASP A 430 -24.86 -3.88 -24.73
N ASN A 431 -24.85 -5.09 -24.15
CA ASN A 431 -24.78 -6.33 -24.92
C ASN A 431 -25.71 -7.43 -24.38
N ASP A 432 -26.95 -7.43 -24.84
CA ASP A 432 -28.01 -8.36 -24.45
C ASP A 432 -27.62 -9.85 -24.61
N LYS A 433 -26.69 -10.18 -25.51
CA LYS A 433 -26.25 -11.58 -25.73
C LYS A 433 -25.47 -12.14 -24.55
N VAL A 434 -24.83 -11.26 -23.77
CA VAL A 434 -23.95 -11.65 -22.65
C VAL A 434 -24.32 -11.00 -21.33
N ALA A 435 -25.27 -10.07 -21.30
CA ALA A 435 -25.69 -9.32 -20.10
C ALA A 435 -25.96 -10.23 -18.88
N ASP A 436 -26.78 -11.27 -19.05
CA ASP A 436 -27.10 -12.21 -17.97
C ASP A 436 -25.89 -13.02 -17.49
N LEU A 437 -25.00 -13.39 -18.41
CA LEU A 437 -23.77 -14.13 -18.07
C LEU A 437 -22.79 -13.22 -17.33
N CYS A 438 -22.63 -11.98 -17.79
CA CYS A 438 -21.84 -10.94 -17.15
C CYS A 438 -22.31 -10.68 -15.72
N MET A 439 -23.62 -10.52 -15.51
CA MET A 439 -24.21 -10.30 -14.18
C MET A 439 -23.97 -11.49 -13.24
N GLN A 440 -24.09 -12.72 -13.75
CA GLN A 440 -23.79 -13.93 -12.97
C GLN A 440 -22.30 -14.05 -12.61
N ALA A 441 -21.41 -13.77 -13.56
CA ALA A 441 -19.97 -13.81 -13.33
C ALA A 441 -19.54 -12.72 -12.34
N ALA A 442 -20.07 -11.50 -12.48
CA ALA A 442 -19.86 -10.41 -11.55
C ALA A 442 -20.30 -10.76 -10.12
N ARG A 443 -21.47 -11.41 -9.98
CA ARG A 443 -21.93 -11.90 -8.67
C ARG A 443 -20.95 -12.89 -8.05
N TYR A 444 -20.42 -13.85 -8.80
CA TYR A 444 -19.45 -14.80 -8.25
C TYR A 444 -18.14 -14.14 -7.85
N PHE A 445 -17.65 -13.18 -8.63
CA PHE A 445 -16.48 -12.39 -8.22
C PHE A 445 -16.73 -11.59 -6.92
N ARG A 446 -17.91 -10.96 -6.77
CA ARG A 446 -18.27 -10.30 -5.50
C ARG A 446 -18.32 -11.27 -4.33
N LEU A 447 -18.87 -12.47 -4.52
CA LEU A 447 -18.89 -13.49 -3.49
C LEU A 447 -17.48 -13.97 -3.11
N ALA A 448 -16.56 -14.05 -4.08
CA ALA A 448 -15.15 -14.33 -3.81
C ALA A 448 -14.50 -13.21 -2.99
N ALA A 449 -14.75 -11.93 -3.34
CA ALA A 449 -14.28 -10.78 -2.56
C ALA A 449 -14.88 -10.75 -1.15
N GLU A 450 -16.17 -11.05 -1.00
CA GLU A 450 -16.84 -11.10 0.31
C GLU A 450 -16.19 -12.12 1.25
N CYS A 451 -15.76 -13.28 0.73
CA CYS A 451 -15.04 -14.27 1.52
C CYS A 451 -13.75 -13.69 2.13
N THR A 452 -13.07 -12.78 1.43
CA THR A 452 -11.83 -12.16 1.93
C THR A 452 -12.13 -11.15 3.03
N PHE A 453 -13.22 -10.37 2.91
CA PHE A 453 -13.67 -9.50 4.00
C PHE A 453 -14.05 -10.29 5.26
N GLN A 454 -14.73 -11.43 5.09
CA GLN A 454 -15.10 -12.33 6.19
C GLN A 454 -13.88 -12.93 6.91
N MET A 455 -12.69 -12.96 6.29
CA MET A 455 -11.47 -13.42 6.96
C MET A 455 -10.99 -12.48 8.06
N ASN A 456 -11.50 -11.25 8.15
CA ASN A 456 -11.13 -10.30 9.21
C ASN A 456 -11.70 -10.69 10.57
N ASP A 457 -12.94 -11.19 10.60
CA ASP A 457 -13.65 -11.55 11.83
C ASP A 457 -12.89 -12.56 12.69
N PRO A 458 -12.43 -13.73 12.16
CA PRO A 458 -11.72 -14.71 12.98
C PRO A 458 -10.34 -14.20 13.45
N LYS A 459 -9.73 -13.23 12.76
CA LYS A 459 -8.45 -12.62 13.17
C LYS A 459 -8.62 -11.57 14.27
N GLY A 460 -9.84 -11.04 14.46
CA GLY A 460 -10.10 -9.89 15.35
C GLY A 460 -9.98 -8.54 14.65
N GLY A 461 -9.99 -8.51 13.31
CA GLY A 461 -9.92 -7.31 12.50
C GLY A 461 -8.93 -7.41 11.32
N PHE A 462 -8.85 -6.33 10.54
CA PHE A 462 -7.88 -6.18 9.44
C PHE A 462 -6.52 -5.65 9.91
N MET A 463 -6.48 -5.06 11.10
CA MET A 463 -5.32 -4.36 11.65
C MET A 463 -4.13 -5.31 11.84
N GLN A 464 -2.92 -4.87 11.51
CA GLN A 464 -1.68 -5.59 11.79
C GLN A 464 -1.11 -5.14 13.14
N ASP A 465 -1.92 -5.27 14.20
CA ASP A 465 -1.43 -5.10 15.57
C ASP A 465 -1.03 -6.45 16.19
N GLU A 466 -0.39 -6.41 17.35
CA GLU A 466 0.11 -7.62 18.01
C GLU A 466 -1.00 -8.59 18.41
N ASN A 467 -2.16 -8.07 18.83
CA ASN A 467 -3.28 -8.91 19.26
C ASN A 467 -3.87 -9.65 18.07
N THR A 468 -4.08 -8.95 16.95
CA THR A 468 -4.57 -9.54 15.70
C THR A 468 -3.55 -10.54 15.15
N THR A 469 -2.26 -10.20 15.19
CA THR A 469 -1.14 -11.08 14.77
C THR A 469 -1.09 -12.37 15.59
N LYS A 470 -1.16 -12.27 16.92
CA LYS A 470 -1.18 -13.45 17.81
C LYS A 470 -2.47 -14.26 17.66
N THR A 471 -3.60 -13.61 17.39
CA THR A 471 -4.88 -14.28 17.15
C THR A 471 -4.86 -15.06 15.84
N PHE A 472 -4.33 -14.46 14.78
CA PHE A 472 -4.13 -15.11 13.49
C PHE A 472 -3.25 -16.35 13.60
N ALA A 473 -2.23 -16.37 14.46
CA ALA A 473 -1.35 -17.53 14.62
C ALA A 473 -2.07 -18.79 15.16
N LYS A 474 -3.22 -18.63 15.83
CA LYS A 474 -3.92 -19.73 16.48
C LYS A 474 -4.49 -20.74 15.46
N PRO A 475 -4.26 -22.06 15.62
CA PRO A 475 -4.68 -23.07 14.63
C PRO A 475 -6.17 -23.03 14.28
N GLU A 476 -7.05 -22.82 15.25
CA GLU A 476 -8.50 -22.74 15.08
C GLU A 476 -8.96 -21.50 14.31
N VAL A 477 -8.22 -20.40 14.40
CA VAL A 477 -8.45 -19.18 13.61
C VAL A 477 -8.02 -19.43 12.16
N ARG A 478 -6.84 -20.00 11.96
CA ARG A 478 -6.33 -20.33 10.62
C ARG A 478 -7.21 -21.33 9.90
N LYS A 479 -7.78 -22.32 10.58
CA LYS A 479 -8.76 -23.27 9.98
C LYS A 479 -10.00 -22.56 9.43
N GLN A 480 -10.52 -21.54 10.13
CA GLN A 480 -11.65 -20.75 9.64
C GLN A 480 -11.28 -19.94 8.39
N ILE A 481 -10.09 -19.34 8.39
CA ILE A 481 -9.57 -18.58 7.24
C ILE A 481 -9.37 -19.51 6.04
N VAL A 482 -8.77 -20.69 6.23
CA VAL A 482 -8.57 -21.69 5.17
C VAL A 482 -9.89 -22.10 4.52
N ALA A 483 -10.96 -22.28 5.31
CA ALA A 483 -12.29 -22.57 4.77
C ALA A 483 -12.82 -21.43 3.87
N LEU A 484 -12.57 -20.17 4.25
CA LEU A 484 -12.93 -19.00 3.44
C LEU A 484 -12.07 -18.89 2.17
N ILE A 485 -10.79 -19.27 2.22
CA ILE A 485 -9.90 -19.31 1.04
C ILE A 485 -10.47 -20.28 0.00
N TYR A 486 -10.84 -21.49 0.40
CA TYR A 486 -11.44 -22.47 -0.52
C TYR A 486 -12.82 -22.04 -1.03
N LYS A 487 -13.62 -21.36 -0.20
CA LYS A 487 -14.90 -20.80 -0.65
C LYS A 487 -14.70 -19.71 -1.73
N ALA A 488 -13.71 -18.84 -1.56
CA ALA A 488 -13.35 -17.84 -2.57
C ALA A 488 -12.86 -18.51 -3.87
N LYS A 489 -12.02 -19.55 -3.74
CA LYS A 489 -11.53 -20.37 -4.86
C LYS A 489 -12.67 -20.93 -5.71
N ASP A 490 -13.68 -21.53 -5.07
CA ASP A 490 -14.83 -22.13 -5.76
C ASP A 490 -15.70 -21.10 -6.49
N TYR A 491 -15.88 -19.92 -5.91
CA TYR A 491 -16.60 -18.83 -6.56
C TYR A 491 -15.83 -18.29 -7.77
N GLU A 492 -14.50 -18.12 -7.65
CA GLU A 492 -13.68 -17.69 -8.77
C GLU A 492 -13.69 -18.70 -9.92
N ALA A 493 -13.66 -20.01 -9.63
CA ALA A 493 -13.79 -21.05 -10.65
C ALA A 493 -15.12 -20.94 -11.43
N LYS A 494 -16.24 -20.73 -10.72
CA LYS A 494 -17.56 -20.51 -11.35
C LYS A 494 -17.59 -19.25 -12.22
N ALA A 495 -16.98 -18.16 -11.73
CA ALA A 495 -16.85 -16.95 -12.52
C ALA A 495 -16.01 -17.19 -13.79
N CYS A 496 -14.88 -17.89 -13.68
CA CYS A 496 -14.01 -18.21 -14.80
C CYS A 496 -14.71 -19.03 -15.90
N GLU A 497 -15.57 -19.98 -15.55
CA GLU A 497 -16.36 -20.75 -16.53
C GLU A 497 -17.38 -19.88 -17.28
N LEU A 498 -17.97 -18.89 -16.60
CA LEU A 498 -18.86 -17.92 -17.24
C LEU A 498 -18.08 -16.96 -18.15
N LEU A 499 -16.87 -16.57 -17.77
CA LEU A 499 -15.98 -15.73 -18.59
C LEU A 499 -15.69 -16.40 -19.95
N LYS A 500 -15.42 -17.71 -19.96
CA LYS A 500 -15.24 -18.48 -21.20
C LYS A 500 -16.48 -18.41 -22.09
N GLN A 501 -17.67 -18.62 -21.51
CA GLN A 501 -18.94 -18.53 -22.25
C GLN A 501 -19.22 -17.12 -22.80
N ILE A 502 -18.87 -16.08 -22.05
CA ILE A 502 -18.99 -14.68 -22.49
C ILE A 502 -18.05 -14.43 -23.67
N ALA A 503 -16.79 -14.85 -23.57
CA ALA A 503 -15.78 -14.66 -24.62
C ALA A 503 -16.14 -15.36 -25.94
N ASP A 504 -16.81 -16.51 -25.88
CA ASP A 504 -17.31 -17.24 -27.06
C ASP A 504 -18.48 -16.52 -27.76
N LYS A 505 -19.25 -15.71 -27.01
CA LYS A 505 -20.46 -15.01 -27.49
C LYS A 505 -20.20 -13.57 -27.96
N LEU A 506 -19.08 -12.98 -27.56
CA LEU A 506 -18.55 -11.71 -28.08
C LEU A 506 -17.84 -11.93 -29.41
#